data_AF-A0A7S2E5K7-F1
#
_entry.id   AF-A0A7S2E5K7-F1
#
_cell.length_a   1.000
_cell.length_b   1.000
_cell.length_c   1.000
_cell.angle_alpha   90.00
_cell.angle_beta   90.00
_cell.angle_gamma   90.00
#
_symmetry.space_group_name_H-M   'P 1'
#
loop_
_entity.id
_entity.type
_entity.pdbx_description
1 polymer ?
#
loop_
_entity_poly.entity_id
_entity_poly.type
_entity_poly.pdbx_seq_one_letter_code
_entity_poly.pdbx_strand_id
1 'polypeptide(L)'
;RRYSEEAEKLMKQFKDDTAAFLTSKKGMAYSRTAAKIKQRAKVRAARQKFMVDAPKRPPNAKTLFFQRKKEELESSEGDAGESSVAFNARVGKLWDGLSEADRKQVEDEAARLAEECEKAMQEFRESDAYKDLKAA
;
A
#
# COMPACT_ATOMS: atom_id res chain seq x y z
N ARG A 1 -33.77 -9.46 39.89
CA ARG A 1 -32.97 -8.99 41.05
C ARG A 1 -31.65 -9.76 41.15
N ARG A 2 -31.65 -11.07 41.44
CA ARG A 2 -30.42 -11.91 41.50
C ARG A 2 -29.48 -11.80 40.29
N TYR A 3 -30.01 -11.91 39.07
CA TYR A 3 -29.21 -11.77 37.84
C TYR A 3 -28.67 -10.34 37.62
N SER A 4 -29.39 -9.33 38.11
CA SER A 4 -28.98 -7.92 38.01
C SER A 4 -27.81 -7.64 38.95
N GLU A 5 -27.88 -8.13 40.18
CA GLU A 5 -26.81 -8.02 41.19
C GLU A 5 -25.54 -8.77 40.77
N GLU A 6 -25.70 -9.97 40.19
CA GLU A 6 -24.58 -10.75 39.66
C GLU A 6 -23.93 -10.07 38.45
N ALA A 7 -24.72 -9.49 37.55
CA ALA A 7 -24.22 -8.72 36.42
C ALA A 7 -23.45 -7.47 36.89
N GLU A 8 -23.95 -6.74 37.89
CA GLU A 8 -23.25 -5.59 38.48
C GLU A 8 -21.90 -6.00 39.09
N LYS A 9 -21.87 -7.12 39.81
CA LYS A 9 -20.64 -7.66 40.40
C LYS A 9 -19.62 -8.03 39.32
N LEU A 10 -20.03 -8.71 38.27
CA LEU A 10 -19.16 -9.09 37.15
C LEU A 10 -18.64 -7.86 36.39
N MET A 11 -19.48 -6.84 36.17
CA MET A 11 -19.04 -5.58 35.57
C MET A 11 -18.00 -4.86 36.42
N LYS A 12 -18.17 -4.85 37.75
CA LYS A 12 -17.19 -4.25 38.66
C LYS A 12 -15.85 -4.99 38.58
N GLN A 13 -15.88 -6.32 38.70
CA GLN A 13 -14.67 -7.15 38.58
C GLN A 13 -13.96 -6.93 37.23
N PHE A 14 -14.72 -6.93 36.12
CA PHE A 14 -14.17 -6.67 34.80
C PHE A 14 -13.49 -5.29 34.70
N LYS A 15 -14.09 -4.24 35.29
CA LYS A 15 -13.49 -2.90 35.32
C LYS A 15 -12.18 -2.89 36.12
N ASP A 16 -12.18 -3.50 37.30
CA ASP A 16 -11.02 -3.57 38.19
C ASP A 16 -9.86 -4.35 37.52
N ASP A 17 -10.16 -5.51 36.93
CA ASP A 17 -9.21 -6.35 36.21
C ASP A 17 -8.66 -5.66 34.97
N THR A 18 -9.51 -4.95 34.22
CA THR A 18 -9.09 -4.17 33.05
C THR A 18 -8.16 -3.03 33.47
N ALA A 19 -8.47 -2.31 34.56
CA ALA A 19 -7.60 -1.25 35.08
C ALA A 19 -6.24 -1.79 35.53
N ALA A 20 -6.22 -2.91 36.25
CA ALA A 20 -4.99 -3.59 36.66
C ALA A 20 -4.18 -4.08 35.43
N PHE A 21 -4.85 -4.64 34.42
CA PHE A 21 -4.20 -5.03 33.18
C PHE A 21 -3.57 -3.83 32.47
N LEU A 22 -4.32 -2.74 32.24
CA LEU A 22 -3.87 -1.57 31.49
C LEU A 22 -2.67 -0.85 32.13
N THR A 23 -2.55 -0.92 33.46
CA THR A 23 -1.40 -0.36 34.22
C THR A 23 -0.19 -1.30 34.25
N SER A 24 -0.37 -2.60 34.00
CA SER A 24 0.74 -3.56 33.89
C SER A 24 1.63 -3.28 32.67
N LYS A 25 2.85 -3.84 32.67
CA LYS A 25 3.75 -3.77 31.50
C LYS A 25 3.11 -4.31 30.22
N LYS A 26 2.35 -5.41 30.33
CA LYS A 26 1.65 -6.03 29.18
C LYS A 26 0.51 -5.16 28.68
N GLY A 27 -0.30 -4.57 29.57
CA GLY A 27 -1.37 -3.66 29.18
C GLY A 27 -0.87 -2.35 28.59
N MET A 28 0.23 -1.79 29.11
CA MET A 28 0.88 -0.64 28.47
C MET A 28 1.39 -0.97 27.06
N ALA A 29 2.00 -2.14 26.86
CA ALA A 29 2.43 -2.59 25.54
C ALA A 29 1.24 -2.81 24.58
N TYR A 30 0.16 -3.41 25.09
CA TYR A 30 -1.10 -3.57 24.37
C TYR A 30 -1.66 -2.20 23.95
N SER A 31 -1.81 -1.26 24.87
CA SER A 31 -2.34 0.09 24.60
C SER A 31 -1.51 0.83 23.55
N ARG A 32 -0.17 0.75 23.62
CA ARG A 32 0.72 1.34 22.60
C ARG A 32 0.49 0.70 21.23
N THR A 33 0.36 -0.62 21.17
CA THR A 33 0.12 -1.35 19.92
C THR A 33 -1.26 -1.03 19.35
N ALA A 34 -2.29 -1.03 20.18
CA ALA A 34 -3.66 -0.68 19.82
C ALA A 34 -3.75 0.76 19.29
N ALA A 35 -3.10 1.72 19.96
CA ALA A 35 -2.99 3.10 19.50
C ALA A 35 -2.29 3.19 18.14
N LYS A 36 -1.19 2.45 17.93
CA LYS A 36 -0.48 2.39 16.64
C LYS A 36 -1.35 1.80 15.53
N ILE A 37 -2.09 0.74 15.82
CA ILE A 37 -3.01 0.12 14.85
C ILE A 37 -4.13 1.11 14.48
N LYS A 38 -4.74 1.75 15.48
CA LYS A 38 -5.78 2.78 15.25
C LYS A 38 -5.25 3.93 14.40
N GLN A 39 -4.04 4.42 14.69
CA GLN A 39 -3.43 5.48 13.92
C GLN A 39 -3.11 5.04 12.48
N ARG A 40 -2.61 3.82 12.27
CA ARG A 40 -2.40 3.26 10.93
C ARG A 40 -3.71 3.14 10.15
N ALA A 41 -4.79 2.71 10.81
CA ALA A 41 -6.11 2.63 10.20
C ALA A 41 -6.63 4.02 9.79
N LYS A 42 -6.47 5.03 10.65
CA LYS A 42 -6.84 6.42 10.33
C LYS A 42 -6.08 6.95 9.11
N VAL A 43 -4.76 6.80 9.09
CA VAL A 43 -3.92 7.22 7.95
C VAL A 43 -4.31 6.47 6.68
N ARG A 44 -4.57 5.16 6.77
CA ARG A 44 -5.03 4.37 5.61
C ARG A 44 -6.37 4.87 5.07
N ALA A 45 -7.33 5.15 5.93
CA ALA A 45 -8.64 5.66 5.53
C ALA A 45 -8.53 7.05 4.88
N ALA A 46 -7.73 7.95 5.45
CA ALA A 46 -7.48 9.26 4.86
C ALA A 46 -6.85 9.15 3.47
N ARG A 47 -5.84 8.28 3.30
CA ARG A 47 -5.24 8.02 1.98
C ARG A 47 -6.25 7.44 0.99
N GLN A 48 -7.07 6.48 1.41
CA GLN A 48 -8.09 5.90 0.54
C GLN A 48 -9.14 6.92 0.11
N LYS A 49 -9.48 7.87 0.97
CA LYS A 49 -10.47 8.91 0.67
C LYS A 49 -9.91 10.01 -0.22
N PHE A 50 -8.69 10.46 0.05
CA PHE A 50 -8.15 11.69 -0.53
C PHE A 50 -7.05 11.48 -1.58
N MET A 51 -6.51 10.26 -1.73
CA MET A 51 -5.48 9.95 -2.74
C MET A 51 -6.04 9.12 -3.90
N VAL A 52 -7.34 9.21 -4.20
CA VAL A 52 -7.97 8.48 -5.32
C VAL A 52 -7.38 8.94 -6.65
N ASP A 53 -7.27 10.25 -6.83
CA ASP A 53 -6.72 10.89 -8.04
C ASP A 53 -5.22 11.18 -7.94
N ALA A 54 -4.56 10.70 -6.87
CA ALA A 54 -3.13 10.86 -6.72
C ALA A 54 -2.40 10.06 -7.81
N PRO A 55 -1.46 10.68 -8.55
CA PRO A 55 -0.64 9.97 -9.51
C PRO A 55 0.04 8.75 -8.88
N LYS A 56 -0.06 7.61 -9.55
CA LYS A 56 0.60 6.38 -9.12
C LYS A 56 2.09 6.49 -9.36
N ARG A 57 2.88 5.81 -8.53
CA ARG A 57 4.33 5.72 -8.71
C ARG A 57 4.65 5.25 -10.14
N PRO A 58 5.50 5.99 -10.89
CA PRO A 58 5.83 5.60 -12.26
C PRO A 58 6.65 4.31 -12.25
N PRO A 59 6.49 3.43 -13.26
CA PRO A 59 7.30 2.24 -13.39
C PRO A 59 8.76 2.63 -13.67
N ASN A 60 9.71 1.88 -13.09
CA ASN A 60 11.10 1.97 -13.57
C ASN A 60 11.24 1.22 -14.91
N ALA A 61 12.37 1.40 -15.60
CA ALA A 61 12.60 0.82 -16.92
C ALA A 61 12.36 -0.70 -16.97
N LYS A 62 12.88 -1.45 -15.98
CA LYS A 62 12.67 -2.91 -15.91
C LYS A 62 11.20 -3.27 -15.70
N THR A 63 10.49 -2.55 -14.82
CA THR A 63 9.04 -2.77 -14.60
C THR A 63 8.22 -2.41 -15.84
N LEU A 64 8.57 -1.32 -16.53
CA LEU A 64 7.93 -0.91 -17.78
C LEU A 64 8.10 -1.99 -18.86
N PHE A 65 9.32 -2.53 -19.00
CA PHE A 65 9.59 -3.66 -19.90
C PHE A 65 8.76 -4.89 -19.54
N PHE A 66 8.67 -5.24 -18.25
CA PHE A 66 7.89 -6.38 -17.79
C PHE A 66 6.39 -6.22 -18.09
N GLN A 67 5.85 -5.03 -17.89
CA GLN A 67 4.45 -4.70 -18.20
C GLN A 67 4.17 -4.88 -19.69
N ARG A 68 5.03 -4.34 -20.56
CA ARG A 68 4.92 -4.50 -22.01
C ARG A 68 4.96 -5.95 -22.46
N LYS A 69 5.94 -6.70 -21.96
CA LYS A 69 6.06 -8.13 -22.28
C LYS A 69 4.84 -8.89 -21.81
N LYS A 70 4.27 -8.51 -20.67
CA LYS A 70 3.04 -9.11 -20.17
C LYS A 70 1.85 -8.79 -21.10
N GLU A 71 1.67 -7.54 -21.50
CA GLU A 71 0.59 -7.12 -22.42
C GLU A 71 0.71 -7.77 -23.81
N GLU A 72 1.92 -7.86 -24.36
CA GLU A 72 2.21 -8.58 -25.61
C GLU A 72 1.78 -10.05 -25.51
N LEU A 73 2.07 -10.70 -24.36
CA LEU A 73 1.80 -12.11 -24.13
C LEU A 73 0.36 -12.41 -23.72
N GLU A 74 -0.35 -11.46 -23.11
CA GLU A 74 -1.80 -11.57 -22.88
C GLU A 74 -2.58 -11.39 -24.19
N SER A 75 -2.02 -10.64 -25.15
CA SER A 75 -2.61 -10.42 -26.47
C SER A 75 -2.36 -11.57 -27.45
N SER A 76 -1.27 -12.32 -27.28
CA SER A 76 -1.05 -13.59 -27.98
C SER A 76 -1.64 -14.72 -27.13
N GLU A 77 -2.53 -15.57 -27.65
CA GLU A 77 -3.24 -16.64 -26.89
C GLU A 77 -2.35 -17.72 -26.22
N GLY A 78 -1.03 -17.52 -26.10
CA GLY A 78 -0.03 -18.56 -25.82
C GLY A 78 0.39 -18.77 -24.37
N ASP A 79 -0.02 -17.95 -23.39
CA ASP A 79 0.61 -18.01 -22.05
C ASP A 79 -0.35 -17.97 -20.85
N ALA A 80 -1.61 -18.37 -21.05
CA ALA A 80 -2.66 -18.35 -20.01
C ALA A 80 -2.42 -19.29 -18.80
N GLY A 81 -1.29 -20.00 -18.74
CA GLY A 81 -0.96 -20.97 -17.69
C GLY A 81 0.40 -20.78 -17.00
N GLU A 82 1.24 -19.83 -17.44
CA GLU A 82 2.55 -19.62 -16.81
C GLU A 82 2.42 -18.95 -15.44
N SER A 83 3.09 -19.53 -14.43
CA SER A 83 3.13 -18.90 -13.10
C SER A 83 3.86 -17.56 -13.17
N SER A 84 3.42 -16.57 -12.38
CA SER A 84 4.06 -15.25 -12.35
C SER A 84 5.56 -15.31 -12.00
N VAL A 85 5.99 -16.34 -11.25
CA VAL A 85 7.40 -16.54 -10.91
C VAL A 85 8.21 -16.96 -12.14
N ALA A 86 7.70 -17.92 -12.92
CA ALA A 86 8.35 -18.38 -14.15
C ALA A 86 8.42 -17.26 -15.20
N PHE A 87 7.31 -16.54 -15.38
CA PHE A 87 7.24 -15.36 -16.24
C PHE A 87 8.31 -14.31 -15.87
N ASN A 88 8.37 -13.94 -14.59
CA ASN A 88 9.32 -12.93 -14.12
C ASN A 88 10.78 -13.37 -14.32
N ALA A 89 11.08 -14.66 -14.14
CA ALA A 89 12.42 -15.20 -14.39
C ALA A 89 12.77 -15.16 -15.89
N ARG A 90 11.84 -15.52 -16.76
CA ARG A 90 12.01 -15.50 -18.22
C ARG A 90 12.21 -14.08 -18.74
N VAL A 91 11.32 -13.15 -18.38
CA VAL A 91 11.42 -11.74 -18.79
C VAL A 91 12.64 -11.06 -18.16
N GLY A 92 13.04 -11.48 -16.95
CA GLY A 92 14.29 -11.05 -16.34
C GLY A 92 15.51 -11.37 -17.21
N LYS A 93 15.62 -12.60 -17.72
CA LYS A 93 16.70 -12.98 -18.65
C LYS A 93 16.66 -12.20 -19.96
N LEU A 94 15.46 -11.94 -20.49
CA LEU A 94 15.30 -11.10 -21.69
C LEU A 94 15.81 -9.68 -21.45
N TRP A 95 15.45 -9.08 -20.32
CA TRP A 95 15.93 -7.75 -19.92
C TRP A 95 17.46 -7.71 -19.82
N ASP A 96 18.06 -8.72 -19.18
CA ASP A 96 19.50 -8.79 -18.98
C ASP A 96 20.26 -8.96 -20.32
N GLY A 97 19.63 -9.64 -21.30
CA GLY A 97 20.15 -9.83 -22.66
C GLY A 97 19.82 -8.73 -23.67
N LEU A 98 19.10 -7.67 -23.29
CA LEU A 98 18.84 -6.54 -24.19
C LEU A 98 20.14 -5.83 -24.58
N SER A 99 20.17 -5.34 -25.83
CA SER A 99 21.23 -4.43 -26.27
C SER A 99 21.16 -3.12 -25.48
N GLU A 100 22.28 -2.40 -25.42
CA GLU A 100 22.30 -1.07 -24.78
C GLU A 100 21.32 -0.11 -25.45
N ALA A 101 21.16 -0.19 -26.78
CA ALA A 101 20.23 0.65 -27.53
C ALA A 101 18.76 0.36 -27.15
N ASP A 102 18.37 -0.92 -27.11
CA ASP A 102 16.99 -1.30 -26.76
C ASP A 102 16.69 -1.01 -25.30
N ARG A 103 17.66 -1.26 -24.41
CA ARG A 103 17.54 -0.92 -22.98
C ARG A 103 17.39 0.58 -22.80
N LYS A 104 18.18 1.38 -23.51
CA LYS A 104 18.13 2.84 -23.47
C LYS A 104 16.76 3.39 -23.89
N GLN A 105 16.12 2.82 -24.90
CA GLN A 105 14.77 3.24 -25.29
C GLN A 105 13.76 3.08 -24.14
N VAL A 106 13.82 1.96 -23.42
CA VAL A 106 12.94 1.73 -22.26
C VAL A 106 13.30 2.64 -21.08
N GLU A 107 14.59 2.91 -20.88
CA GLU A 107 15.07 3.84 -19.84
C GLU A 107 14.65 5.29 -20.10
N ASP A 108 14.82 5.78 -21.32
CA ASP A 108 14.42 7.13 -21.73
C ASP A 108 12.90 7.31 -21.58
N GLU A 109 12.12 6.28 -21.90
CA GLU A 109 10.67 6.32 -21.70
C GLU A 109 10.26 6.27 -20.23
N ALA A 110 10.90 5.42 -19.42
CA ALA A 110 10.65 5.40 -17.99
C ALA A 110 11.01 6.74 -17.33
N ALA A 111 12.05 7.43 -17.82
CA ALA A 111 12.39 8.78 -17.41
C ALA A 111 11.28 9.78 -17.77
N ARG A 112 10.77 9.74 -19.01
CA ARG A 112 9.63 10.58 -19.42
C ARG A 112 8.40 10.37 -18.55
N LEU A 113 8.02 9.11 -18.29
CA LEU A 113 6.90 8.78 -17.42
C LEU A 113 7.12 9.27 -15.98
N ALA A 114 8.37 9.27 -15.51
CA ALA A 114 8.71 9.81 -14.20
C ALA A 114 8.51 11.33 -14.14
N GLU A 115 8.94 12.07 -15.17
CA GLU A 115 8.73 13.51 -15.29
C GLU A 115 7.23 13.87 -15.36
N GLU A 116 6.44 13.12 -16.14
CA GLU A 116 4.99 13.30 -16.23
C GLU A 116 4.30 13.06 -14.88
N CYS A 117 4.69 11.98 -14.19
CA CYS A 117 4.17 11.71 -12.86
C CYS A 117 4.58 12.80 -11.86
N GLU A 118 5.78 13.37 -11.96
CA GLU A 118 6.22 14.44 -11.08
C GLU A 118 5.37 15.71 -11.29
N LYS A 119 5.10 16.09 -12.54
CA LYS A 119 4.21 17.21 -12.87
C LYS A 119 2.81 16.99 -12.31
N ALA A 120 2.21 15.83 -12.59
CA ALA A 120 0.89 15.48 -12.07
C ALA A 120 0.87 15.45 -10.53
N MET A 121 1.98 15.06 -9.89
CA MET A 121 2.09 15.06 -8.42
C MET A 121 2.18 16.48 -7.84
N GLN A 122 2.78 17.42 -8.57
CA GLN A 122 2.80 18.83 -8.18
C GLN A 122 1.37 19.40 -8.22
N GLU A 123 0.64 19.17 -9.32
CA GLU A 123 -0.77 19.55 -9.46
C GLU A 123 -1.64 18.92 -8.35
N PHE A 124 -1.46 17.62 -8.10
CA PHE A 124 -2.18 16.93 -7.02
C PHE A 124 -1.88 17.55 -5.64
N ARG A 125 -0.64 18.01 -5.38
CA ARG A 125 -0.29 18.67 -4.11
C ARG A 125 -0.97 20.03 -3.91
N GLU A 126 -1.40 20.67 -4.98
CA GLU A 126 -2.14 21.93 -4.94
C GLU A 126 -3.65 21.72 -4.81
N SER A 127 -4.13 20.52 -5.11
CA SER A 127 -5.54 20.14 -5.03
C SER A 127 -6.10 20.18 -3.59
N ASP A 128 -7.42 20.38 -3.48
CA ASP A 128 -8.11 20.36 -2.19
C ASP A 128 -8.07 18.98 -1.54
N ALA A 129 -8.06 17.90 -2.34
CA ALA A 129 -7.89 16.54 -1.84
C ALA A 129 -6.58 16.38 -1.04
N TYR A 130 -5.48 16.96 -1.52
CA TYR A 130 -4.21 16.91 -0.78
C TYR A 130 -4.20 17.81 0.47
N LYS A 131 -4.89 18.95 0.45
CA LYS A 131 -5.08 19.80 1.64
C LYS A 131 -5.89 19.06 2.71
N ASP A 132 -6.99 18.41 2.31
CA ASP A 132 -7.83 17.60 3.18
C ASP A 132 -7.06 16.39 3.75
N LEU A 133 -6.20 15.76 2.95
CA LEU A 133 -5.30 14.69 3.41
C LEU A 133 -4.36 15.18 4.51
N LYS A 134 -3.83 16.41 4.41
CA LYS A 134 -2.97 17.01 5.45
C LYS A 134 -3.73 17.39 6.71
N ALA A 135 -5.00 17.73 6.59
CA ALA A 135 -5.86 18.10 7.72
C ALA A 135 -6.44 16.88 8.47
N ALA A 136 -6.44 15.69 7.85
CA ALA A 136 -6.98 14.44 8.39
C ALA A 136 -6.07 13.71 9.39
#